data_AF-A0A8H4L357-F1
#
_entry.id   AF-A0A8H4L357-F1
#
_cell.length_a   1.000
_cell.length_b   1.000
_cell.length_c   1.000
_cell.angle_alpha   90.00
_cell.angle_beta   90.00
_cell.angle_gamma   90.00
#
_symmetry.space_group_name_H-M   'P 1'
#
loop_
_entity.id
_entity.type
_entity.pdbx_description
1 polymer ?
#
loop_
_entity_poly.entity_id
_entity_poly.type
_entity_poly.pdbx_seq_one_letter_code
_entity_poly.pdbx_strand_id
1 'polypeptide(L)'
;MYGSFLDNETMRTDPFYAISEILCFAAQSECQYLAHLESLVRKEVYGVQTPTDFAINNLKHTRENLGNHIQSLEEAVDFIRDRGNVRINGSTGDEIPWVKQQLLLRDFERLLARATEISTQCLEGINIITNDTILEEARKTMAQGQQTKTLTLLAFFYLPMTLAASIFGMNVVQFGQGPVSIGWPFVAIGGSLVFQWLLYVYGKRVQDSMAKWYSWTNSKHLYLVR
;
A
#
# COMPACT_ATOMS: atom_id res chain seq x y z
N MET A 1 41.47 5.04 18.19
CA MET A 1 42.06 4.64 19.48
C MET A 1 41.27 5.35 20.56
N TYR A 2 40.72 4.61 21.52
CA TYR A 2 39.99 5.18 22.66
C TYR A 2 40.96 5.90 23.61
N GLY A 3 40.61 7.08 24.12
CA GLY A 3 41.42 7.82 25.10
C GLY A 3 42.40 8.85 24.54
N SER A 4 42.46 9.10 23.22
CA SER A 4 43.39 10.07 22.64
C SER A 4 42.95 11.53 22.80
N PHE A 5 41.65 11.79 23.02
CA PHE A 5 41.11 13.15 23.20
C PHE A 5 40.57 13.38 24.62
N LEU A 6 40.79 12.44 25.54
CA LEU A 6 40.38 12.54 26.93
C LEU A 6 41.53 13.07 27.79
N ASP A 7 41.26 14.15 28.50
CA ASP A 7 42.14 14.66 29.54
C ASP A 7 42.05 13.77 30.79
N ASN A 8 43.20 13.26 31.24
CA ASN A 8 43.32 12.26 32.30
C ASN A 8 42.92 12.82 33.68
N GLU A 9 43.15 14.12 33.90
CA GLU A 9 42.72 14.82 35.13
C GLU A 9 41.19 14.93 35.19
N THR A 10 40.54 15.30 34.09
CA THR A 10 39.07 15.40 33.99
C THR A 10 38.38 14.03 34.07
N MET A 11 39.01 12.96 33.56
CA MET A 11 38.49 11.59 33.65
C MET A 11 38.41 11.05 35.09
N ARG A 12 39.32 11.48 35.97
CA ARG A 12 39.34 11.08 37.39
C ARG A 12 38.21 11.73 38.18
N THR A 13 37.80 12.93 37.78
CA THR A 13 36.75 13.71 38.43
C THR A 13 35.35 13.30 37.96
N ASP A 14 35.18 12.91 36.69
CA ASP A 14 33.88 12.50 36.15
C ASP A 14 33.96 11.25 35.24
N PRO A 15 33.48 10.08 35.69
CA PRO A 15 33.37 8.87 34.89
C PRO A 15 32.52 9.04 33.61
N PHE A 16 31.62 10.03 33.54
CA PHE A 16 30.86 10.33 32.32
C PHE A 16 31.76 10.84 31.21
N TYR A 17 32.77 11.63 31.56
CA TYR A 17 33.69 12.20 30.58
C TYR A 17 34.45 11.09 29.86
N ALA A 18 34.82 10.01 30.55
CA ALA A 18 35.44 8.84 29.94
C ALA A 18 34.50 8.16 28.90
N ILE A 19 33.22 7.99 29.24
CA ILE A 19 32.24 7.32 28.37
C ILE A 19 31.77 8.25 27.23
N SER A 20 31.95 9.57 27.36
CA SER A 20 31.53 10.56 26.34
C SER A 20 32.17 10.32 24.97
N GLU A 21 33.40 9.79 24.91
CA GLU A 21 34.02 9.40 23.63
C GLU A 21 33.31 8.20 22.99
N ILE A 22 32.91 7.21 23.80
CA ILE A 22 32.17 6.04 23.33
C ILE A 22 30.79 6.46 22.83
N LEU A 23 30.11 7.35 23.55
CA LEU A 23 28.82 7.89 23.13
C LEU A 23 28.93 8.71 21.84
N CYS A 24 30.00 9.50 21.69
CA CYS A 24 30.26 10.25 20.46
C CYS A 24 30.51 9.29 19.28
N PHE A 25 31.29 8.24 19.49
CA PHE A 25 31.50 7.20 18.49
C PHE A 25 30.20 6.48 18.12
N ALA A 26 29.37 6.13 19.11
CA ALA A 26 28.06 5.52 18.90
C ALA A 26 27.16 6.46 18.07
N ALA A 27 27.07 7.74 18.43
CA ALA A 27 26.31 8.74 17.69
C ALA A 27 26.78 8.89 16.24
N GLN A 28 28.10 8.84 15.99
CA GLN A 28 28.65 8.87 14.63
C GLN A 28 28.28 7.61 13.83
N SER A 29 28.34 6.43 14.46
CA SER A 29 27.95 5.18 13.81
C SER A 29 26.47 5.15 13.45
N GLU A 30 25.59 5.63 14.35
CA GLU A 30 24.16 5.77 14.10
C GLU A 30 23.89 6.79 12.98
N CYS A 31 24.62 7.90 12.93
CA CYS A 31 24.50 8.86 11.85
C CYS A 31 24.84 8.25 10.47
N GLN A 32 25.90 7.44 10.39
CA GLN A 32 26.28 6.74 9.17
C GLN A 32 25.25 5.67 8.79
N TYR A 33 24.74 4.93 9.77
CA TYR A 33 23.67 3.95 9.56
C TYR A 33 22.40 4.60 9.01
N LEU A 34 21.92 5.69 9.63
CA LEU A 34 20.77 6.43 9.16
C LEU A 34 20.97 7.02 7.76
N ALA A 35 22.17 7.53 7.45
CA ALA A 35 22.49 8.01 6.11
C ALA A 35 22.44 6.89 5.05
N HIS A 36 22.91 5.69 5.41
CA HIS A 36 22.82 4.52 4.54
C HIS A 36 21.36 4.09 4.34
N LEU A 37 20.57 4.01 5.41
CA LEU A 37 19.15 3.69 5.33
C LEU A 37 18.38 4.69 4.47
N GLU A 38 18.63 5.99 4.63
CA GLU A 38 18.01 7.01 3.81
C GLU A 38 18.29 6.78 2.31
N SER A 39 19.51 6.39 1.96
CA SER A 39 19.87 6.08 0.57
C SER A 39 19.14 4.84 0.03
N LEU A 40 18.95 3.80 0.87
CA LEU A 40 18.22 2.59 0.51
C LEU A 40 16.73 2.89 0.34
N VAL A 41 16.12 3.58 1.30
CA VAL A 41 14.71 3.97 1.25
C VAL A 41 14.45 4.82 0.01
N ARG A 42 15.30 5.80 -0.28
CA ARG A 42 15.20 6.62 -1.50
C ARG A 42 15.31 5.76 -2.76
N LYS A 43 16.21 4.78 -2.81
CA LYS A 43 16.37 3.88 -3.95
C LYS A 43 15.13 2.99 -4.16
N GLU A 44 14.56 2.44 -3.10
CA GLU A 44 13.39 1.55 -3.18
C GLU A 44 12.09 2.33 -3.44
N VAL A 45 11.95 3.55 -2.91
CA VAL A 45 10.75 4.38 -3.12
C VAL A 45 10.75 5.02 -4.51
N TYR A 46 11.88 5.52 -5.01
CA TYR A 46 11.96 6.24 -6.29
C TYR A 46 12.52 5.43 -7.46
N GLY A 47 13.22 4.32 -7.20
CA GLY A 47 13.85 3.49 -8.23
C GLY A 47 12.96 2.37 -8.77
N VAL A 48 11.79 2.13 -8.17
CA VAL A 48 10.92 1.02 -8.53
C VAL A 48 9.91 1.47 -9.59
N GLN A 49 10.13 1.06 -10.84
CA GLN A 49 9.19 1.26 -11.95
C GLN A 49 8.00 0.29 -11.92
N THR A 50 8.15 -0.84 -11.23
CA THR A 50 7.08 -1.83 -11.02
C THR A 50 7.02 -2.22 -9.55
N PRO A 51 5.93 -1.89 -8.82
CA PRO A 51 5.82 -2.21 -7.41
C PRO A 51 5.94 -3.72 -7.22
N THR A 52 7.02 -4.15 -6.56
CA THR A 52 7.33 -5.55 -6.31
C THR A 52 7.15 -5.84 -4.83
N ASP A 53 6.54 -6.99 -4.50
CA ASP A 53 6.38 -7.44 -3.12
C ASP A 53 7.71 -7.47 -2.36
N PHE A 54 8.83 -7.68 -3.07
CA PHE A 54 10.19 -7.62 -2.53
C PHE A 54 10.56 -6.23 -2.00
N ALA A 55 10.28 -5.15 -2.74
CA ALA A 55 10.57 -3.78 -2.30
C ALA A 55 9.72 -3.40 -1.07
N ILE A 56 8.44 -3.79 -1.06
CA ILE A 56 7.55 -3.56 0.08
C ILE A 56 8.05 -4.32 1.32
N ASN A 57 8.46 -5.58 1.18
CA ASN A 57 9.00 -6.36 2.29
C ASN A 57 10.33 -5.80 2.80
N ASN A 58 11.22 -5.34 1.92
CA ASN A 58 12.47 -4.68 2.33
C ASN A 58 12.21 -3.38 3.09
N LEU A 59 11.27 -2.55 2.64
CA LEU A 59 10.88 -1.33 3.35
C LEU A 59 10.27 -1.65 4.72
N LYS A 60 9.44 -2.70 4.83
CA LYS A 60 8.89 -3.18 6.10
C LYS A 60 9.99 -3.63 7.07
N HIS A 61 10.92 -4.47 6.61
CA HIS A 61 12.04 -4.93 7.43
C HIS A 61 12.96 -3.78 7.85
N THR A 62 13.23 -2.85 6.95
CA THR A 62 14.04 -1.65 7.25
C THR A 62 13.37 -0.80 8.32
N ARG A 63 12.05 -0.60 8.23
CA ARG A 63 11.28 0.14 9.24
C ARG A 63 11.28 -0.57 10.60
N GLU A 64 11.11 -1.88 10.64
CA GLU A 64 11.12 -2.66 11.88
C GLU A 64 12.46 -2.54 12.60
N ASN A 65 13.57 -2.70 11.85
CA ASN A 65 14.90 -2.48 12.39
C ASN A 65 15.08 -1.04 12.87
N LEU A 66 14.63 -0.05 12.10
CA LEU A 66 14.70 1.36 12.50
C LEU A 66 13.90 1.63 13.78
N GLY A 67 12.78 0.94 14.01
CA GLY A 67 12.02 1.01 15.26
C GLY A 67 12.84 0.60 16.49
N ASN A 68 13.60 -0.49 16.37
CA ASN A 68 14.50 -0.94 17.44
C ASN A 68 15.62 0.09 17.73
N HIS A 69 16.17 0.71 16.68
CA HIS A 69 17.17 1.77 16.84
C HIS A 69 16.58 3.05 17.45
N ILE A 70 15.35 3.44 17.08
CA ILE A 70 14.64 4.57 17.71
C ILE A 70 14.48 4.34 19.20
N GLN A 71 14.01 3.15 19.61
CA GLN A 71 13.87 2.81 21.02
C GLN A 71 15.22 2.88 21.76
N SER A 72 16.30 2.36 21.15
CA SER A 72 17.63 2.44 21.75
C SER A 72 18.14 3.89 21.88
N LEU A 73 17.79 4.77 20.94
CA LEU A 73 18.13 6.20 21.00
C LEU A 73 17.32 6.92 22.08
N GLU A 74 16.04 6.57 22.25
CA GLU A 74 15.18 7.09 23.33
C GLU A 74 15.76 6.73 24.71
N GLU A 75 16.11 5.46 24.91
CA GLU A 75 16.74 4.99 26.15
C GLU A 75 18.07 5.69 26.44
N ALA A 76 18.88 5.95 25.39
CA ALA A 76 20.13 6.70 25.52
C ALA A 76 19.90 8.19 25.88
N VAL A 77 18.89 8.83 25.28
CA VAL A 77 18.51 10.22 25.61
C VAL A 77 18.05 10.33 27.05
N ASP A 78 17.18 9.41 27.50
CA ASP A 78 16.67 9.40 28.87
C ASP A 78 17.79 9.18 29.88
N PHE A 79 18.72 8.25 29.61
CA PHE A 79 19.90 8.04 30.44
C PHE A 79 20.78 9.30 30.57
N ILE A 80 21.04 10.00 29.46
CA ILE A 80 21.86 11.22 29.45
C ILE A 80 21.13 12.36 30.17
N ARG A 81 19.80 12.45 30.04
CA ARG A 81 18.95 13.47 30.67
C ARG A 81 18.85 13.29 32.18
N ASP A 82 18.57 12.07 32.65
CA ASP A 82 18.44 11.77 34.08
C ASP A 82 19.73 12.09 34.85
N ARG A 83 20.88 11.78 34.27
CA ARG A 83 22.17 12.12 34.89
C ARG A 83 22.44 13.62 34.93
N GLY A 84 21.98 14.37 33.92
CA GLY A 84 22.10 15.83 33.88
C GLY A 84 21.37 16.48 35.05
N ASN A 85 20.16 15.97 35.34
CA ASN A 85 19.36 16.43 36.48
C ASN A 85 20.01 16.11 37.83
N VAL A 86 20.64 14.94 37.99
CA VAL A 86 21.36 14.57 39.22
C VAL A 86 22.51 15.54 39.52
N ARG A 87 23.23 15.99 38.50
CA ARG A 87 24.42 16.86 38.68
C ARG A 87 24.07 18.33 38.90
N ILE A 88 22.98 18.82 38.30
CA ILE A 88 22.42 20.17 38.55
C ILE A 88 22.13 20.37 40.05
N ASN A 89 21.73 19.31 40.76
CA ASN A 89 21.40 19.36 42.17
C ASN A 89 22.62 19.18 43.12
N GLY A 90 23.83 18.92 42.60
CA GLY A 90 24.93 18.40 43.42
C GLY A 90 26.35 18.97 43.24
N SER A 91 26.70 19.72 42.18
CA SER A 91 28.09 20.19 42.01
C SER A 91 28.24 21.50 41.25
N THR A 92 28.88 22.49 41.88
CA THR A 92 29.08 23.87 41.40
C THR A 92 30.45 24.11 40.74
N GLY A 93 31.16 23.07 40.28
CA GLY A 93 32.61 23.15 40.04
C GLY A 93 33.12 23.18 38.59
N ASP A 94 32.59 22.37 37.68
CA ASP A 94 33.25 22.12 36.39
C ASP A 94 32.31 22.38 35.20
N GLU A 95 32.59 23.45 34.43
CA GLU A 95 31.82 23.83 33.24
C GLU A 95 32.03 22.86 32.05
N ILE A 96 33.25 22.32 31.89
CA ILE A 96 33.65 21.55 30.69
C ILE A 96 32.87 20.23 30.53
N PRO A 97 32.68 19.39 31.56
CA PRO A 97 31.95 18.13 31.43
C PRO A 97 30.45 18.31 31.17
N TRP A 98 29.85 19.37 31.74
CA TRP A 98 28.44 19.70 31.55
C TRP A 98 28.13 20.17 30.12
N VAL A 99 28.98 21.02 29.55
CA VAL A 99 28.85 21.45 28.14
C VAL A 99 28.91 20.24 27.21
N LYS A 100 29.84 19.29 27.45
CA LYS A 100 29.98 18.08 26.63
C LYS A 100 28.76 17.17 26.74
N GLN A 101 28.16 17.07 27.93
CA GLN A 101 26.91 16.33 28.14
C GLN A 101 25.73 16.94 27.37
N GLN A 102 25.58 18.27 27.42
CA GLN A 102 24.49 18.95 26.72
C GLN A 102 24.64 18.86 25.21
N LEU A 103 25.88 18.90 24.70
CA LEU A 103 26.17 18.66 23.28
C LEU A 103 25.78 17.25 22.86
N LEU A 104 26.17 16.23 23.63
CA LEU A 104 25.78 14.83 23.36
C LEU A 104 24.26 14.66 23.39
N LEU A 105 23.57 15.20 24.40
CA LEU A 105 22.11 15.10 24.50
C LEU A 105 21.45 15.67 23.23
N ARG A 106 21.86 16.86 22.79
CA ARG A 106 21.34 17.50 21.59
C ARG A 106 21.62 16.69 20.32
N ASP A 107 22.79 16.05 20.24
CA ASP A 107 23.16 15.23 19.09
C ASP A 107 22.31 13.95 19.02
N PHE A 108 22.07 13.29 20.15
CA PHE A 108 21.18 12.13 20.24
C PHE A 108 19.71 12.49 19.97
N GLU A 109 19.21 13.63 20.48
CA GLU A 109 17.86 14.13 20.17
C GLU A 109 17.69 14.41 18.66
N ARG A 110 18.72 14.96 18.00
CA ARG A 110 18.71 15.18 16.54
C ARG A 110 18.69 13.85 15.78
N LEU A 111 19.46 12.86 16.22
CA LEU A 111 19.48 11.53 15.60
C LEU A 111 18.11 10.84 15.72
N LEU A 112 17.47 10.94 16.88
CA LEU A 112 16.14 10.41 17.14
C LEU A 112 15.08 11.05 16.23
N ALA A 113 15.10 12.38 16.10
CA ALA A 113 14.20 13.11 15.21
C ALA A 113 14.37 12.64 13.75
N ARG A 114 15.62 12.49 13.30
CA ARG A 114 15.93 12.02 11.94
C ARG A 114 15.49 10.56 11.72
N ALA A 115 15.73 9.68 12.68
CA ALA A 115 15.29 8.29 12.59
C ALA A 115 13.76 8.17 12.49
N THR A 116 13.03 8.99 13.27
CA THR A 116 11.57 9.05 13.24
C THR A 116 11.05 9.56 11.89
N GLU A 117 11.71 10.57 11.31
CA GLU A 117 11.37 11.09 9.99
C GLU A 117 11.55 10.01 8.90
N ILE A 118 12.69 9.31 8.90
CA ILE A 118 12.95 8.22 7.93
C ILE A 118 11.92 7.09 8.08
N SER A 119 11.52 6.75 9.31
CA SER A 119 10.48 5.75 9.58
C SER A 119 9.12 6.17 9.00
N THR A 120 8.78 7.46 9.12
CA THR A 120 7.56 8.04 8.56
C THR A 120 7.59 8.02 7.03
N GLN A 121 8.73 8.38 6.42
CA GLN A 121 8.90 8.31 4.96
C GLN A 121 8.78 6.87 4.44
N CYS A 122 9.27 5.86 5.18
CA CYS A 122 9.07 4.46 4.82
C CYS A 122 7.59 4.07 4.81
N LEU A 123 6.82 4.52 5.81
CA LEU A 123 5.38 4.29 5.91
C LEU A 123 4.61 4.91 4.75
N GLU A 124 4.90 6.17 4.44
CA GLU A 124 4.30 6.89 3.33
C GLU A 124 4.63 6.21 1.99
N GLY A 125 5.90 5.83 1.78
CA GLY A 125 6.34 5.10 0.59
C GLY A 125 5.61 3.76 0.41
N ILE A 126 5.48 2.96 1.49
CA ILE A 126 4.72 1.70 1.46
C ILE A 126 3.26 1.94 1.07
N ASN A 127 2.62 2.96 1.63
CA ASN A 127 1.21 3.28 1.33
C ASN A 127 1.03 3.71 -0.13
N ILE A 128 1.93 4.53 -0.67
CA ILE A 128 1.90 4.95 -2.08
C ILE A 128 2.02 3.74 -3.00
N ILE A 129 3.05 2.92 -2.79
CA ILE A 129 3.32 1.71 -3.58
C ILE A 129 2.12 0.74 -3.51
N THR A 130 1.54 0.54 -2.33
CA THR A 130 0.39 -0.35 -2.14
C THR A 130 -0.86 0.18 -2.85
N ASN A 131 -1.17 1.48 -2.74
CA ASN A 131 -2.31 2.07 -3.43
C ASN A 131 -2.18 1.94 -4.96
N ASP A 132 -0.97 2.15 -5.49
CA ASP A 132 -0.70 1.97 -6.92
C ASP A 132 -0.90 0.51 -7.37
N THR A 133 -0.46 -0.47 -6.57
CA THR A 133 -0.71 -1.91 -6.86
C THR A 133 -2.19 -2.25 -6.90
N ILE A 134 -2.96 -1.78 -5.92
CA ILE A 134 -4.41 -2.01 -5.84
C ILE A 134 -5.12 -1.39 -7.05
N LEU A 135 -4.71 -0.18 -7.46
CA LEU A 135 -5.27 0.49 -8.63
C LEU A 135 -4.93 -0.27 -9.92
N GLU A 136 -3.72 -0.79 -10.06
CA GLU A 136 -3.32 -1.57 -11.23
C GLU A 136 -4.07 -2.90 -11.30
N GLU A 137 -4.22 -3.61 -10.17
CA GLU A 137 -4.98 -4.85 -10.07
C GLU A 137 -6.47 -4.64 -10.35
N ALA A 138 -7.05 -3.55 -9.87
CA ALA A 138 -8.43 -3.15 -10.18
C ALA A 138 -8.62 -2.93 -11.68
N ARG A 139 -7.68 -2.25 -12.35
CA ARG A 139 -7.71 -2.05 -13.81
C ARG A 139 -7.63 -3.37 -14.58
N LYS A 140 -6.75 -4.29 -14.16
CA LYS A 140 -6.65 -5.63 -14.75
C LYS A 140 -7.95 -6.43 -14.58
N THR A 141 -8.54 -6.39 -13.38
CA THR A 141 -9.82 -7.04 -13.09
C THR A 141 -10.97 -6.46 -13.90
N MET A 142 -11.01 -5.13 -14.06
CA MET A 142 -11.99 -4.48 -14.93
C MET A 142 -11.83 -4.88 -16.40
N ALA A 143 -10.60 -4.98 -16.91
CA ALA A 143 -10.33 -5.44 -18.28
C ALA A 143 -10.74 -6.91 -18.49
N GLN A 144 -10.48 -7.79 -17.51
CA GLN A 144 -10.96 -9.17 -17.53
C GLN A 144 -12.50 -9.26 -17.45
N GLY A 145 -13.13 -8.40 -16.65
CA GLY A 145 -14.58 -8.25 -16.57
C GLY A 145 -15.22 -7.75 -17.88
N GLN A 146 -14.47 -7.03 -18.72
CA GLN A 146 -14.93 -6.64 -20.05
C GLN A 146 -14.82 -7.81 -21.05
N GLN A 147 -13.77 -8.61 -20.98
CA GLN A 147 -13.61 -9.78 -21.86
C GLN A 147 -14.70 -10.85 -21.61
N THR A 148 -15.10 -11.06 -20.36
CA THR A 148 -16.19 -11.99 -20.00
C THR A 148 -17.56 -11.57 -20.52
N LYS A 149 -17.81 -10.26 -20.70
CA LYS A 149 -19.05 -9.77 -21.33
C LYS A 149 -19.18 -10.20 -22.79
N THR A 150 -18.08 -10.16 -23.54
CA THR A 150 -18.07 -10.54 -24.96
C THR A 150 -18.37 -12.03 -25.15
N LEU A 151 -17.78 -12.90 -24.33
CA LEU A 151 -18.03 -14.35 -24.34
C LEU A 151 -19.49 -14.69 -24.01
N THR A 152 -20.06 -14.04 -22.99
CA THR A 152 -21.44 -14.28 -22.56
C THR A 152 -22.45 -13.82 -23.63
N LEU A 153 -22.17 -12.69 -24.29
CA LEU A 153 -23.01 -12.17 -25.37
C LEU A 153 -23.00 -13.11 -26.57
N LEU A 154 -21.85 -13.67 -26.91
CA LEU A 154 -21.72 -14.66 -27.98
C LEU A 154 -22.49 -15.95 -27.65
N ALA A 155 -22.37 -16.45 -26.42
CA ALA A 155 -23.09 -17.64 -25.95
C ALA A 155 -24.62 -17.42 -25.96
N PHE A 156 -25.09 -16.23 -25.55
CA PHE A 156 -26.50 -15.86 -25.57
C PHE A 156 -27.12 -15.88 -26.97
N PHE A 157 -26.35 -15.53 -28.01
CA PHE A 157 -26.83 -15.60 -29.39
C PHE A 157 -26.73 -17.03 -29.95
N TYR A 158 -25.67 -17.76 -29.61
CA TYR A 158 -25.40 -19.09 -30.17
C TYR A 158 -26.29 -20.18 -29.58
N LEU A 159 -26.64 -20.12 -28.30
CA LEU A 159 -27.50 -21.09 -27.61
C LEU A 159 -28.88 -21.28 -28.28
N PRO A 160 -29.71 -20.22 -28.45
CA PRO A 160 -31.02 -20.36 -29.09
C PRO A 160 -30.93 -20.74 -30.57
N MET A 161 -29.92 -20.24 -31.30
CA MET A 161 -29.68 -20.64 -32.69
C MET A 161 -29.31 -22.11 -32.82
N THR A 162 -28.47 -22.62 -31.92
CA THR A 162 -28.06 -24.05 -31.91
C THR A 162 -29.23 -24.94 -31.50
N LEU A 163 -30.07 -24.50 -30.55
CA LEU A 163 -31.28 -25.21 -30.16
C LEU A 163 -32.29 -25.27 -31.32
N ALA A 164 -32.51 -24.16 -32.02
CA ALA A 164 -33.35 -24.13 -33.22
C ALA A 164 -32.78 -25.09 -34.29
N ALA A 165 -31.49 -25.01 -34.58
CA ALA A 165 -30.83 -25.91 -35.53
C ALA A 165 -30.91 -27.39 -35.09
N SER A 166 -30.87 -27.69 -33.79
CA SER A 166 -31.01 -29.04 -33.26
C SER A 166 -32.43 -29.58 -33.40
N ILE A 167 -33.46 -28.78 -33.07
CA ILE A 167 -34.87 -29.14 -33.20
C ILE A 167 -35.24 -29.37 -34.67
N PHE A 168 -34.73 -28.56 -35.58
CA PHE A 168 -35.00 -28.68 -37.03
C PHE A 168 -34.07 -29.62 -37.77
N GLY A 169 -32.88 -29.88 -37.24
CA GLY A 169 -31.88 -30.79 -37.82
C GLY A 169 -32.09 -32.26 -37.44
N MET A 170 -32.84 -32.54 -36.36
CA MET A 170 -33.30 -33.89 -36.08
C MET A 170 -34.41 -34.26 -37.07
N ASN A 171 -34.18 -35.33 -37.83
CA ASN A 171 -35.05 -35.85 -38.89
C ASN A 171 -36.55 -35.78 -38.49
N VAL A 172 -37.26 -34.79 -39.03
CA VAL A 172 -38.68 -34.47 -38.73
C VAL A 172 -39.67 -35.49 -39.32
N VAL A 173 -39.23 -36.75 -39.46
CA VAL A 173 -39.96 -37.84 -40.14
C VAL A 173 -41.09 -38.41 -39.26
N GLN A 174 -41.27 -37.92 -38.03
CA GLN A 174 -42.22 -38.48 -37.06
C GLN A 174 -43.32 -37.53 -36.57
N PHE A 175 -43.39 -36.28 -37.02
CA PHE A 175 -44.58 -35.44 -36.78
C PHE A 175 -45.62 -35.64 -37.88
N GLY A 176 -46.30 -36.80 -37.83
CA GLY A 176 -47.68 -36.96 -38.30
C GLY A 176 -47.91 -36.97 -39.82
N GLN A 177 -48.39 -38.11 -40.31
CA GLN A 177 -49.03 -38.24 -41.62
C GLN A 177 -50.17 -37.20 -41.78
N GLY A 178 -49.95 -36.19 -42.61
CA GLY A 178 -50.93 -35.17 -43.01
C GLY A 178 -50.23 -33.99 -43.71
N PRO A 179 -50.89 -33.25 -44.61
CA PRO A 179 -50.26 -32.17 -45.37
C PRO A 179 -49.96 -30.98 -44.44
N VAL A 180 -48.84 -31.04 -43.73
CA VAL A 180 -48.38 -29.98 -42.84
C VAL A 180 -47.89 -28.80 -43.68
N SER A 181 -48.65 -27.70 -43.57
CA SER A 181 -48.36 -26.42 -44.21
C SER A 181 -46.92 -25.96 -43.92
N ILE A 182 -46.23 -25.55 -44.99
CA ILE A 182 -44.87 -24.98 -45.04
C ILE A 182 -44.65 -23.76 -44.10
N GLY A 183 -45.70 -23.27 -43.43
CA GLY A 183 -45.65 -22.11 -42.53
C GLY A 183 -45.09 -22.33 -41.12
N TRP A 184 -45.09 -23.55 -40.57
CA TRP A 184 -44.66 -23.81 -39.18
C TRP A 184 -43.20 -23.46 -38.84
N PRO A 185 -42.21 -23.66 -39.74
CA PRO A 185 -40.83 -23.22 -39.51
C PRO A 185 -40.71 -21.71 -39.30
N PHE A 186 -41.49 -20.92 -40.04
CA PHE A 186 -41.49 -19.46 -39.92
C PHE A 186 -42.04 -18.99 -38.58
N VAL A 187 -43.04 -19.68 -38.03
CA VAL A 187 -43.62 -19.38 -36.70
C VAL A 187 -42.60 -19.64 -35.60
N ALA A 188 -41.86 -20.75 -35.68
CA ALA A 188 -40.85 -21.09 -34.68
C ALA A 188 -39.64 -20.14 -34.70
N ILE A 189 -39.13 -19.78 -35.89
CA ILE A 189 -38.05 -18.81 -36.05
C ILE A 189 -38.51 -17.42 -35.56
N GLY A 190 -39.73 -17.01 -35.94
CA GLY A 190 -40.33 -15.77 -35.48
C GLY A 190 -40.47 -15.73 -33.95
N GLY A 191 -40.93 -16.82 -33.33
CA GLY A 191 -41.06 -16.94 -31.88
C GLY A 191 -39.72 -16.82 -31.15
N SER A 192 -38.67 -17.49 -31.63
CA SER A 192 -37.33 -17.40 -31.03
C SER A 192 -36.73 -15.99 -31.15
N LEU A 193 -36.91 -15.34 -32.30
CA LEU A 193 -36.45 -13.96 -32.51
C LEU A 193 -37.20 -12.95 -31.63
N VAL A 194 -38.52 -13.11 -31.48
CA VAL A 194 -39.34 -12.27 -30.60
C VAL A 194 -38.92 -12.47 -29.14
N PHE A 195 -38.61 -13.71 -28.74
CA PHE A 195 -38.13 -14.01 -27.40
C PHE A 195 -36.75 -13.39 -27.13
N GLN A 196 -35.81 -13.49 -28.09
CA GLN A 196 -34.51 -12.82 -27.99
C GLN A 196 -34.63 -11.30 -27.98
N TRP A 197 -35.55 -10.73 -28.75
CA TRP A 197 -35.84 -9.29 -28.75
C TRP A 197 -36.42 -8.83 -27.41
N LEU A 198 -37.36 -9.58 -26.82
CA LEU A 198 -37.92 -9.31 -25.51
C LEU A 198 -36.84 -9.32 -24.42
N LEU A 199 -35.96 -10.32 -24.42
CA LEU A 199 -34.84 -10.38 -23.48
C LEU A 199 -33.87 -9.22 -23.66
N TYR A 200 -33.59 -8.80 -24.89
CA TYR A 200 -32.76 -7.63 -25.17
C TYR A 200 -33.39 -6.33 -24.64
N VAL A 201 -34.69 -6.12 -24.87
CA VAL A 201 -35.42 -4.94 -24.37
C VAL A 201 -35.46 -4.94 -22.84
N TYR A 202 -35.67 -6.11 -22.22
CA TYR A 202 -35.68 -6.24 -20.76
C TYR A 202 -34.30 -5.94 -20.17
N GLY A 203 -33.23 -6.49 -20.75
CA GLY A 203 -31.85 -6.21 -20.35
C GLY A 203 -31.50 -4.73 -20.44
N LYS A 204 -31.87 -4.06 -21.54
CA LYS A 204 -31.66 -2.62 -21.72
C LYS A 204 -32.40 -1.78 -20.67
N ARG A 205 -33.66 -2.10 -20.37
CA ARG A 205 -34.44 -1.39 -19.34
C ARG A 205 -33.84 -1.51 -17.94
N VAL A 206 -33.31 -2.69 -17.60
CA VAL A 206 -32.65 -2.93 -16.31
C VAL A 206 -31.37 -2.10 -16.23
N GLN A 207 -30.59 -2.05 -17.30
CA GLN A 207 -29.35 -1.25 -17.37
C GLN A 207 -29.63 0.26 -17.25
N ASP A 208 -30.66 0.77 -17.92
CA ASP A 208 -31.09 2.18 -17.82
C ASP A 208 -31.57 2.54 -16.40
N SER A 209 -32.21 1.59 -15.71
CA SER A 209 -32.68 1.76 -14.33
C SER A 209 -31.50 1.80 -13.35
N MET A 210 -30.49 0.95 -13.54
CA MET A 210 -29.25 1.00 -12.75
C MET A 210 -28.47 2.30 -12.98
N ALA A 211 -28.39 2.78 -14.23
CA ALA A 211 -27.70 4.03 -14.56
C ALA A 211 -28.36 5.25 -13.87
N LYS A 212 -29.69 5.30 -13.83
CA LYS A 212 -30.45 6.33 -13.10
C LYS A 212 -30.27 6.23 -11.58
N TRP A 213 -30.20 5.02 -11.03
CA TRP A 213 -30.00 4.83 -9.60
C TRP A 213 -28.60 5.28 -9.18
N TYR A 214 -27.57 4.93 -9.95
CA TYR A 214 -26.18 5.34 -9.70
C TYR A 214 -26.01 6.87 -9.71
N SER A 215 -26.57 7.57 -10.71
CA SER A 215 -26.49 9.03 -10.76
C SER A 215 -27.24 9.72 -9.62
N TRP A 216 -28.37 9.17 -9.17
CA TRP A 216 -29.10 9.67 -8.01
C TRP A 216 -28.32 9.50 -6.70
N THR A 217 -27.68 8.35 -6.49
CA THR A 217 -26.84 8.12 -5.29
C THR A 217 -25.63 9.05 -5.23
N ASN A 218 -24.97 9.28 -6.37
CA ASN A 218 -23.81 10.19 -6.43
C ASN A 218 -24.21 11.65 -6.21
N SER A 219 -25.40 12.06 -6.67
CA SER A 219 -25.95 13.39 -6.40
C SER A 219 -26.23 13.60 -4.91
N LYS A 220 -26.74 12.59 -4.20
CA LYS A 220 -27.03 12.69 -2.76
C LYS A 220 -25.80 12.81 -1.88
N HIS A 221 -24.69 12.18 -2.24
CA HIS A 221 -23.43 12.34 -1.50
C HIS A 221 -22.85 13.77 -1.59
N LEU A 222 -23.10 14.51 -2.68
CA LEU A 222 -22.69 15.91 -2.81
C LEU A 222 -23.51 16.89 -1.95
N TYR A 223 -24.72 16.52 -1.53
CA TYR A 223 -25.56 17.37 -0.67
C TYR A 223 -25.35 17.13 0.84
N LEU A 224 -24.62 16.09 1.23
CA LEU A 224 -24.34 15.76 2.64
C LEU A 224 -22.94 16.23 3.13
N VAL A 225 -22.14 16.83 2.24
CA VAL A 225 -20.77 17.33 2.54
C VAL A 225 -20.72 18.87 2.55
N ARG A 226 -21.88 19.54 2.60
CA ARG A 226 -21.99 21.00 2.70
C ARG A 226 -22.83 21.39 3.89
#